data_AF-A0A947CTS8-F1
#
_entry.id   AF-A0A947CTS8-F1
#
_cell.length_a   1.000
_cell.length_b   1.000
_cell.length_c   1.000
_cell.angle_alpha   90.00
_cell.angle_beta   90.00
_cell.angle_gamma   90.00
#
_symmetry.space_group_name_H-M   'P 1'
#
loop_
_entity.id
_entity.type
_entity.pdbx_description
1 polymer ?
#
loop_
_entity_poly.entity_id
_entity_poly.type
_entity_poly.pdbx_seq_one_letter_code
_entity_poly.pdbx_strand_id
1 'polypeptide(L)' 'MTCLQCQGPMPPREGNKFYPFCCERCQLLDLGKWLDEDYKVPDAGGEGYGPGSHGGEPG' A
#
# COMPACT_ATOMS: atom_id res chain seq x y z
N MET A 1 3.65 9.18 14.32
CA MET A 1 3.61 8.27 13.15
C MET A 1 4.61 7.15 13.36
N THR A 2 4.38 5.99 12.77
CA THR A 2 5.21 4.79 12.90
C THR A 2 5.96 4.50 11.60
N CYS A 3 7.01 3.68 11.66
CA CYS A 3 7.72 3.26 10.45
C CYS A 3 6.79 2.46 9.54
N LEU A 4 6.74 2.79 8.24
CA LEU A 4 5.83 2.13 7.29
C LEU A 4 6.18 0.66 7.01
N GLN A 5 7.42 0.24 7.25
CA GLN A 5 7.85 -1.12 6.97
C GLN A 5 7.72 -2.09 8.17
N CYS A 6 8.03 -1.63 9.39
CA CYS A 6 8.04 -2.49 10.59
C CYS A 6 7.06 -2.04 11.68
N GLN A 7 6.34 -0.94 11.47
CA GLN A 7 5.38 -0.34 12.41
C GLN A 7 5.98 0.07 13.77
N GLY A 8 7.32 0.06 13.89
CA GLY A 8 8.04 0.45 15.10
C GLY A 8 8.16 1.96 15.30
N PRO A 9 8.74 2.37 16.44
CA PRO A 9 9.07 3.77 16.74
C PRO A 9 9.98 4.36 15.66
N MET A 10 9.67 5.59 15.23
CA MET A 10 10.43 6.28 14.19
C MET A 10 10.99 7.60 14.74
N PRO A 11 12.23 7.97 14.38
CA PRO A 11 12.77 9.28 14.73
C PRO A 11 11.91 10.43 14.15
N PRO A 12 11.99 11.64 14.73
CA PRO A 12 11.37 12.83 14.15
C PRO A 12 11.78 13.03 12.68
N ARG A 13 10.88 13.60 11.86
CA ARG A 13 11.17 13.91 10.45
C ARG A 13 12.43 14.76 10.30
N GLU A 14 12.60 15.73 11.19
CA GLU A 14 13.76 16.60 11.22
C GLU A 14 15.02 15.78 11.52
N GLY A 15 15.94 15.71 10.56
CA GLY A 15 17.20 14.97 10.69
C GLY A 15 17.11 13.46 10.41
N ASN A 16 15.93 12.88 10.21
CA ASN A 16 15.80 11.47 9.82
C ASN A 16 16.01 11.30 8.30
N LYS A 17 17.24 10.92 7.92
CA LYS A 17 17.61 10.63 6.52
C LYS A 17 16.80 9.50 5.87
N PHE A 18 16.19 8.63 6.67
CA PHE A 18 15.44 7.48 6.20
C PHE A 18 13.93 7.66 6.30
N TYR A 19 13.43 8.85 6.66
CA TYR A 19 11.99 9.12 6.75
C TYR A 19 11.29 8.73 5.41
N PRO A 20 10.17 7.98 5.40
CA PRO A 20 9.27 7.64 6.52
C PRO A 20 9.59 6.30 7.24
N PHE A 21 10.84 5.86 7.24
CA PHE A 21 11.32 4.64 7.90
C PHE A 21 12.14 4.93 9.16
N CYS A 22 12.25 3.93 10.05
CA CYS A 22 13.04 4.06 11.28
C CYS A 22 14.55 3.93 11.06
N CYS A 23 14.98 3.27 9.98
CA CYS A 23 16.38 3.06 9.64
C CYS A 23 16.55 2.62 8.17
N GLU A 24 17.81 2.61 7.70
CA GLU A 24 18.21 2.15 6.37
C GLU A 24 17.69 0.75 6.02
N ARG A 25 17.78 -0.21 6.97
CA ARG A 25 17.27 -1.57 6.77
C ARG A 25 15.80 -1.57 6.37
N CYS A 26 14.97 -0.75 7.00
CA CYS A 26 13.53 -0.69 6.68
C CYS A 26 13.27 -0.06 5.31
N GLN A 27 14.06 0.94 4.90
CA GLN A 27 14.01 1.51 3.55
C GLN A 27 14.37 0.46 2.48
N LEU A 28 15.45 -0.31 2.71
CA LEU A 28 15.90 -1.34 1.76
C LEU A 28 14.90 -2.50 1.65
N LEU A 29 14.28 -2.90 2.76
CA LEU A 29 13.25 -3.95 2.72
C LEU A 29 11.98 -3.49 2.00
N ASP A 30 11.60 -2.21 2.11
CA ASP A 30 10.49 -1.64 1.34
C ASP A 30 10.81 -1.66 -0.16
N LEU A 31 12.02 -1.22 -0.52
CA LEU A 31 12.51 -1.30 -1.90
C LEU A 31 12.53 -2.74 -2.43
N GLY A 32 12.92 -3.72 -1.60
CA GLY A 32 12.87 -5.14 -1.94
C GLY A 32 11.46 -5.58 -2.36
N LYS A 33 10.44 -5.25 -1.56
CA LYS A 33 9.03 -5.56 -1.89
C LYS A 33 8.57 -4.93 -3.20
N TRP A 34 9.07 -3.74 -3.54
CA TRP A 34 8.80 -3.12 -4.84
C TRP A 34 9.41 -3.92 -5.99
N LEU A 35 10.67 -4.33 -5.84
CA LEU A 35 11.37 -5.12 -6.86
C LEU A 35 10.78 -6.52 -7.02
N ASP A 36 10.26 -7.09 -5.93
CA ASP A 36 9.62 -8.41 -5.91
C ASP A 36 8.14 -8.37 -6.33
N GLU A 37 7.61 -7.19 -6.70
CA GLU A 37 6.20 -6.98 -7.10
C GLU A 37 5.18 -7.42 -6.03
N ASP A 38 5.56 -7.34 -4.75
CA ASP A 38 4.71 -7.72 -3.61
C ASP A 38 3.56 -6.72 -3.40
N TYR A 39 3.72 -5.49 -3.89
CA TYR A 39 2.67 -4.46 -3.84
C TYR A 39 1.66 -4.66 -4.97
N LYS A 40 0.43 -5.04 -4.60
CA LYS A 40 -0.66 -5.30 -5.54
C LYS A 40 -1.76 -4.26 -5.38
N VAL A 41 -2.20 -3.69 -6.50
CA VAL A 41 -3.45 -2.94 -6.57
C VAL A 41 -4.56 -3.95 -6.80
N PRO A 42 -5.56 -4.06 -5.91
CA PRO A 42 -6.70 -4.94 -6.16
C PRO A 42 -7.41 -4.49 -7.44
N ASP A 43 -7.76 -5.45 -8.30
CA ASP A 43 -8.63 -5.18 -9.43
C ASP A 43 -10.01 -4.82 -8.88
N ALA A 44 -10.41 -3.56 -9.04
CA ALA A 44 -11.78 -3.15 -8.79
C ALA A 44 -12.59 -3.70 -9.98
N GLY A 45 -12.98 -4.98 -9.90
CA GLY A 45 -13.82 -5.64 -10.91
C GLY A 45 -14.91 -4.67 -11.36
N GLY A 46 -14.93 -4.42 -12.67
CA GLY A 46 -15.70 -3.33 -13.27
C GLY A 46 -17.20 -3.47 -13.06
N GLU A 47 -17.70 -2.84 -12.01
CA GLU A 47 -19.13 -2.52 -11.84
C GLU A 47 -19.23 -1.04 -11.46
N GLY A 48 -19.08 -0.17 -12.46
CA GLY A 48 -19.17 1.26 -12.18
C GLY A 48 -18.90 2.25 -13.31
N TYR A 49 -19.21 1.95 -14.59
CA TYR A 49 -19.60 2.99 -15.56
C TYR A 49 -20.24 2.40 -16.83
N GLY A 50 -21.58 2.43 -16.92
CA GLY A 50 -22.36 2.09 -18.13
C GLY A 50 -23.85 1.84 -17.81
N PRO A 51 -24.81 2.48 -18.49
CA PRO A 51 -26.21 2.50 -18.06
C PRO A 51 -27.00 1.26 -18.51
N GLY A 52 -27.75 0.68 -17.58
CA GLY A 52 -28.82 -0.28 -17.88
C GLY A 52 -28.41 -1.74 -17.77
N SER A 53 -28.88 -2.40 -16.72
CA SER A 53 -29.05 -3.86 -16.72
C SER A 53 -30.40 -4.18 -16.12
N HIS A 54 -31.35 -4.42 -17.02
CA HIS A 54 -32.57 -5.17 -16.75
C HIS A 54 -32.21 -6.59 -16.30
N GLY A 55 -33.01 -7.15 -15.40
CA GLY A 55 -33.16 -8.60 -15.26
C GLY A 55 -32.83 -9.11 -13.86
N GLY A 56 -33.87 -9.31 -13.06
CA GLY A 56 -33.77 -10.07 -11.81
C GLY A 56 -33.87 -11.57 -12.05
N GLU A 57 -33.70 -12.35 -10.99
CA GLU A 57 -34.60 -13.43 -10.59
C GLU A 57 -34.34 -13.79 -9.10
N PRO A 58 -35.37 -14.22 -8.35
CA PRO A 58 -35.28 -14.45 -6.91
C PRO A 58 -34.92 -15.90 -6.56
N GLY A 59 -34.30 -16.06 -5.39
CA GLY A 59 -34.28 -17.31 -4.61
C GLY A 59 -35.03 -17.12 -3.30
#